data_AF-A0A838WNA9-F1
#
_entry.id   AF-A0A838WNA9-F1
#
_cell.length_a   1.000
_cell.length_b   1.000
_cell.length_c   1.000
_cell.angle_alpha   90.00
_cell.angle_beta   90.00
_cell.angle_gamma   90.00
#
_symmetry.space_group_name_H-M   'P 1'
#
loop_
_entity.id
_entity.type
_entity.pdbx_description
1 polymer ?
#
loop_
_entity_poly.entity_id
_entity_poly.type
_entity_poly.pdbx_seq_one_letter_code
_entity_poly.pdbx_strand_id
1 'polypeptide(L)' 'MNVLVTGSSGLIGSEAVTHFDAAGHTVFGIDNNLRREFFGEKGDTTWNRDRLLAGT' A
#
# COMPACT_ATOMS: atom_id res chain seq x y z
N MET A 1 7.64 -15.55 -4.88
CA MET A 1 7.88 -15.46 -3.41
C MET A 1 6.64 -14.88 -2.77
N ASN A 2 6.40 -15.12 -1.48
CA ASN A 2 5.35 -14.44 -0.73
C ASN A 2 5.96 -13.22 -0.02
N VAL A 3 5.41 -12.03 -0.25
CA VAL A 3 5.92 -10.77 0.31
C VAL A 3 4.84 -10.13 1.18
N LEU A 4 5.18 -9.81 2.43
CA LEU A 4 4.31 -9.05 3.33
C LEU A 4 4.78 -7.60 3.39
N VAL A 5 3.89 -6.65 3.08
CA VAL A 5 4.17 -5.21 3.17
C VAL A 5 3.23 -4.59 4.21
N THR A 6 3.80 -4.13 5.33
CA THR A 6 3.08 -3.31 6.32
C THR A 6 3.18 -1.84 5.96
N GLY A 7 2.09 -1.08 6.09
CA GLY A 7 2.01 0.29 5.55
C GLY A 7 1.90 0.29 4.03
N SER A 8 1.25 -0.73 3.45
CA SER A 8 1.21 -0.98 1.99
C SER A 8 0.50 0.09 1.17
N SER A 9 -0.36 0.90 1.80
CA SER A 9 -1.05 2.00 1.13
C SER A 9 -0.28 3.32 1.26
N GLY A 10 0.75 3.37 2.12
CA GLY A 10 1.65 4.51 2.23
C GLY A 10 2.46 4.77 0.96
N LEU A 11 3.15 5.92 0.93
CA LEU A 11 3.93 6.36 -0.25
C LEU A 11 4.96 5.29 -0.67
N ILE A 12 5.90 4.96 0.21
CA ILE A 12 6.96 3.97 -0.09
C ILE A 12 6.40 2.54 -0.10
N GLY A 13 5.48 2.21 0.81
CA GLY A 13 4.88 0.88 0.87
C GLY A 13 4.17 0.50 -0.42
N SER A 14 3.47 1.46 -1.05
CA SER A 14 2.80 1.22 -2.32
C SER A 14 3.76 0.96 -3.47
N GLU A 15 4.92 1.62 -3.49
CA GLU A 15 5.94 1.36 -4.50
C GLU A 15 6.58 -0.02 -4.31
N ALA A 16 6.74 -0.48 -3.06
CA ALA A 16 7.17 -1.84 -2.78
C ALA A 16 6.15 -2.88 -3.26
N VAL A 17 4.85 -2.63 -3.04
CA VAL A 17 3.77 -3.48 -3.57
C VAL A 17 3.86 -3.59 -5.08
N THR A 18 3.86 -2.45 -5.79
CA THR A 18 3.93 -2.43 -7.26
C THR A 18 5.20 -3.11 -7.78
N HIS A 19 6.35 -2.89 -7.14
CA HIS A 19 7.61 -3.52 -7.56
C HIS A 19 7.56 -5.05 -7.48
N PHE A 20 7.13 -5.60 -6.34
CA PHE A 20 7.12 -7.05 -6.13
C PHE A 20 5.99 -7.73 -6.90
N ASP A 21 4.83 -7.09 -7.04
CA ASP A 21 3.75 -7.58 -7.88
C ASP A 21 4.19 -7.67 -9.36
N ALA A 22 4.82 -6.62 -9.89
CA ALA A 22 5.37 -6.61 -11.25
C ALA A 22 6.48 -7.66 -11.47
N ALA A 23 7.17 -8.08 -10.41
CA ALA A 23 8.15 -9.16 -10.42
C ALA A 23 7.51 -10.57 -10.34
N GLY A 24 6.17 -10.68 -10.37
CA GLY A 24 5.43 -11.93 -10.32
C GLY A 24 5.39 -12.58 -8.92
N HIS A 25 5.53 -11.78 -7.87
CA HIS A 25 5.42 -12.28 -6.49
C HIS A 25 3.99 -12.13 -5.96
N THR A 26 3.58 -13.01 -5.05
CA THR A 26 2.33 -12.84 -4.31
C THR A 26 2.57 -11.85 -3.17
N VAL A 27 1.88 -10.71 -3.23
CA VAL A 27 2.03 -9.64 -2.25
C VAL A 27 0.81 -9.61 -1.32
N PHE A 28 1.07 -9.55 -0.02
CA PHE A 28 0.07 -9.35 1.03
C PHE A 28 0.30 -7.96 1.64
N GLY A 29 -0.64 -7.04 1.43
CA GLY A 29 -0.58 -5.69 1.99
C GLY A 29 -1.39 -5.57 3.28
N ILE A 30 -0.80 -4.96 4.33
CA ILE A 30 -1.50 -4.59 5.56
C ILE A 30 -1.29 -3.10 5.82
N ASP A 31 -2.37 -2.34 5.91
CA ASP A 31 -2.33 -0.92 6.23
C ASP A 31 -3.59 -0.53 7.01
N ASN A 32 -3.41 0.08 8.17
CA ASN A 32 -4.50 0.55 9.03
C ASN A 32 -4.79 2.06 8.86
N ASN A 33 -4.17 2.71 7.87
CA ASN A 33 -4.29 4.13 7.57
C ASN A 33 -3.96 5.02 8.78
N LEU A 34 -2.99 4.62 9.61
CA LEU A 34 -2.58 5.36 10.80
C LEU A 34 -2.12 6.80 10.46
N ARG A 35 -1.62 7.04 9.24
CA ARG A 35 -1.32 8.41 8.78
C ARG A 35 -2.53 9.33 8.83
N ARG A 36 -3.74 8.85 8.54
CA ARG A 36 -4.97 9.65 8.66
C ARG A 36 -5.23 10.06 10.11
N GLU A 37 -5.01 9.16 11.07
CA GLU A 37 -5.16 9.51 12.49
C GLU A 37 -4.13 10.55 12.93
N PHE A 38 -2.86 10.39 12.53
CA PHE A 38 -1.79 11.31 12.96
C PHE A 38 -1.82 12.67 12.24
N PHE A 39 -2.17 12.70 10.95
CA PHE A 39 -2.04 13.89 10.10
C PHE A 39 -3.38 14.43 9.59
N GLY A 40 -4.51 13.87 10.04
CA GLY A 40 -5.85 14.22 9.59
C GLY A 40 -6.14 13.78 8.16
N GLU A 41 -7.15 14.38 7.54
CA GLU A 41 -7.61 14.05 6.18
C GLU A 41 -6.49 14.09 5.13
N LYS A 42 -5.55 15.04 5.24
CA LYS A 42 -4.39 15.14 4.34
C LYS A 42 -3.41 13.96 4.48
N GLY A 43 -3.49 13.23 5.58
CA GLY A 43 -2.73 12.01 5.81
C GLY A 43 -3.38 10.75 5.25
N ASP A 44 -4.63 10.81 4.79
CA ASP A 44 -5.38 9.65 4.32
C ASP A 44 -4.74 9.05 3.06
N THR A 45 -4.39 7.77 3.12
CA THR A 45 -3.80 7.02 2.01
C THR A 45 -4.78 6.09 1.32
N THR A 46 -6.08 6.19 1.61
CA THR A 46 -7.14 5.38 0.98
C THR A 46 -7.11 5.49 -0.54
N TRP A 47 -6.88 6.68 -1.08
CA TRP A 47 -6.75 6.91 -2.52
C TRP A 47 -5.65 6.04 -3.16
N ASN A 48 -4.55 5.81 -2.44
CA ASN A 48 -3.42 5.07 -2.95
C ASN A 48 -3.65 3.55 -2.86
N ARG A 49 -4.35 3.10 -1.81
CA ARG A 49 -4.87 1.73 -1.75
C ARG A 49 -5.76 1.43 -2.96
N ASP A 50 -6.69 2.33 -3.24
CA ASP A 50 -7.65 2.14 -4.33
C ASP A 50 -6.95 2.17 -5.70
N ARG A 51 -5.91 3.00 -5.86
CA ARG A 51 -4.99 2.96 -7.03
C ARG A 51 -4.35 1.59 -7.21
N LEU A 52 -3.80 0.99 -6.14
CA LEU A 52 -3.16 -0.33 -6.21
C LEU A 52 -4.16 -1.41 -6.61
N LEU A 53 -5.34 -1.43 -5.99
CA LEU A 53 -6.40 -2.41 -6.27
C LEU A 53 -6.98 -2.30 -7.68
N ALA A 54 -6.99 -1.10 -8.28
CA ALA A 54 -7.43 -0.92 -9.65
C ALA A 54 -6.42 -1.44 -10.70
N GLY A 55 -5.15 -1.61 -10.32
CA GLY A 55 -4.09 -2.11 -11.18
C GLY A 55 -3.79 -3.60 -11.02
N THR A 56 -4.52 -4.29 -10.14
CA THR A 56 -4.44 -5.75 -9.93
C THR A 56 -5.53 -6.46 -10.73
#